data_AF-A0A7J2Y3F4-F1
#
_entry.id   AF-A0A7J2Y3F4-F1
#
_cell.length_a   1.000
_cell.length_b   1.000
_cell.length_c   1.000
_cell.angle_alpha   90.00
_cell.angle_beta   90.00
_cell.angle_gamma   90.00
#
_symmetry.space_group_name_H-M   'P 1'
#
loop_
_entity.id
_entity.type
_entity.pdbx_description
1 polymer ?
#
loop_
_entity_poly.entity_id
_entity_poly.type
_entity_poly.pdbx_seq_one_letter_code
_entity_poly.pdbx_strand_id
1 'polypeptide(L)'
;MHIPRRRPRNRIRDCRGRGRGDRPGRGRDERREPVRLRPFPSQPQCAHGPRAVLPRAAVPQEHTPLRSLSKAPDRDRRPCVPCRRDGQRTARGGRPRTAQGGGRPEAPAAPGPPRGSPVHVTDVSTEPPVRHGLRIIVCIKQVPKAQELSVDPVTKTLKRVGVPSEINPPDQNALEMAFQLREKHGGEVLVLSMGPTAFDESLERAIAMGADRAYLVTDRALGGSDTVPTALTLSEAIHKIGAYDLILCGEETTDSSTGHVGPGIAGHLDLPQITYCSRVEVHGTMVRGTRMVEDGDEVWEGPMPAVLTVNFGCNKPRQPNLTGKIRVKRGGLVTHWSASDLGLDPAHIGLRGSPTIVAKVDTVQLPQRKGRIFQEEPAVAVSLLLEALRKDGVIPW
;
A
#
# COMPACT_ATOMS: atom_id res chain seq x y z
N MET A 1 7.97 21.45 -20.74
CA MET A 1 6.56 21.15 -21.10
C MET A 1 6.57 20.17 -22.27
N HIS A 2 6.26 18.89 -22.02
CA HIS A 2 6.21 17.86 -23.06
C HIS A 2 4.78 17.83 -23.60
N ILE A 3 4.59 18.10 -24.89
CA ILE A 3 3.28 18.02 -25.55
C ILE A 3 3.16 16.61 -26.13
N PRO A 4 2.28 15.74 -25.60
CA PRO A 4 2.11 14.41 -26.17
C PRO A 4 1.33 14.50 -27.48
N ARG A 5 1.88 13.90 -28.55
CA ARG A 5 1.21 13.79 -29.85
C ARG A 5 -0.06 12.95 -29.70
N ARG A 6 -1.23 13.57 -29.93
CA ARG A 6 -2.53 12.87 -30.01
C ARG A 6 -2.50 11.83 -31.13
N ARG A 7 -2.78 10.55 -30.81
CA ARG A 7 -3.19 9.55 -31.81
C ARG A 7 -4.64 9.81 -32.25
N PRO A 8 -5.03 9.42 -33.48
CA PRO A 8 -6.36 9.75 -34.03
C PRO A 8 -7.46 8.99 -33.29
N ARG A 9 -8.57 9.69 -33.01
CA ARG A 9 -9.83 9.08 -32.54
C ARG A 9 -10.37 8.13 -33.63
N ASN A 10 -10.53 6.85 -33.31
CA ASN A 10 -11.35 5.95 -34.12
C ASN A 10 -12.81 6.45 -34.08
N ARG A 11 -13.30 6.96 -35.21
CA ARG A 11 -14.73 7.18 -35.43
C ARG A 11 -15.40 5.81 -35.56
N ILE A 12 -16.27 5.48 -34.61
CA ILE A 12 -17.25 4.40 -34.76
C ILE A 12 -18.19 4.85 -35.89
N ARG A 13 -18.08 4.20 -37.06
CA ARG A 13 -19.07 4.30 -38.14
C ARG A 13 -20.12 3.22 -37.90
N ASP A 14 -21.33 3.69 -37.65
CA ASP A 14 -22.57 2.93 -37.72
C ASP A 14 -22.84 2.55 -39.18
N CYS A 15 -23.06 1.26 -39.49
CA CYS A 15 -23.44 0.80 -40.83
C CYS A 15 -24.30 -0.47 -40.74
N ARG A 16 -25.62 -0.29 -40.91
CA ARG A 16 -26.54 -1.30 -41.43
C ARG A 16 -26.25 -1.52 -42.93
N GLY A 17 -26.33 -2.77 -43.40
CA GLY A 17 -26.77 -3.09 -44.77
C GLY A 17 -25.76 -3.69 -45.75
N ARG A 18 -25.91 -5.01 -45.98
CA ARG A 18 -25.85 -5.81 -47.24
C ARG A 18 -24.81 -5.48 -48.35
N GLY A 19 -24.14 -6.54 -48.84
CA GLY A 19 -23.73 -6.66 -50.26
C GLY A 19 -22.41 -7.41 -50.51
N ARG A 20 -22.42 -8.38 -51.43
CA ARG A 20 -21.36 -9.34 -51.80
C ARG A 20 -20.18 -8.71 -52.59
N GLY A 21 -19.01 -9.36 -52.56
CA GLY A 21 -17.93 -9.19 -53.56
C GLY A 21 -16.59 -9.85 -53.17
N ASP A 22 -16.03 -10.68 -54.05
CA ASP A 22 -14.89 -11.59 -53.88
C ASP A 22 -13.48 -10.96 -54.02
N ARG A 23 -12.52 -11.45 -53.18
CA ARG A 23 -11.06 -11.71 -53.40
C ARG A 23 -10.04 -10.54 -53.57
N PRO A 24 -8.70 -10.78 -53.44
CA PRO A 24 -7.97 -10.73 -52.15
C PRO A 24 -6.70 -9.82 -52.18
N GLY A 25 -6.25 -9.33 -51.02
CA GLY A 25 -5.09 -8.41 -50.96
C GLY A 25 -4.24 -8.55 -49.70
N ARG A 26 -3.16 -9.33 -49.82
CA ARG A 26 -1.90 -9.33 -49.04
C ARG A 26 -1.93 -8.70 -47.65
N GLY A 27 -1.97 -9.56 -46.62
CA GLY A 27 -1.68 -9.18 -45.24
C GLY A 27 -0.23 -8.68 -45.10
N ARG A 28 -0.09 -7.46 -44.59
CA ARG A 28 1.13 -7.03 -43.91
C ARG A 28 1.01 -7.50 -42.47
N ASP A 29 1.76 -8.56 -42.18
CA ASP A 29 2.00 -9.08 -40.84
C ASP A 29 2.84 -8.04 -40.09
N GLU A 30 2.19 -7.09 -39.42
CA GLU A 30 2.85 -6.25 -38.42
C GLU A 30 3.18 -7.14 -37.22
N ARG A 31 4.36 -7.77 -37.29
CA ARG A 31 4.99 -8.44 -36.15
C ARG A 31 5.15 -7.40 -35.04
N ARG A 32 4.22 -7.40 -34.08
CA ARG A 32 4.45 -6.76 -32.78
C ARG A 32 5.65 -7.47 -32.15
N GLU A 33 6.69 -6.72 -31.83
CA GLU A 33 7.81 -7.27 -31.07
C GLU A 33 7.29 -7.94 -29.80
N PRO A 34 7.84 -9.11 -29.42
CA PRO A 34 7.41 -9.79 -28.20
C PRO A 34 7.69 -8.88 -27.00
N VAL A 35 6.65 -8.64 -26.20
CA VAL A 35 6.75 -7.90 -24.95
C VAL A 35 7.81 -8.57 -24.07
N ARG A 36 8.89 -7.87 -23.76
CA ARG A 36 9.94 -8.39 -22.87
C ARG A 36 9.39 -8.50 -21.46
N LEU A 37 9.18 -9.73 -21.01
CA LEU A 37 8.84 -10.04 -19.63
C LEU A 37 10.08 -9.84 -18.76
N ARG A 38 9.94 -9.11 -17.66
CA ARG A 38 11.00 -8.98 -16.67
C ARG A 38 10.72 -9.94 -15.51
N PRO A 39 11.64 -10.88 -15.20
CA PRO A 39 11.53 -11.70 -14.01
C PRO A 39 11.84 -10.86 -12.76
N PHE A 40 11.30 -11.28 -11.60
CA PHE A 40 11.74 -10.73 -10.32
C PHE A 40 13.25 -10.99 -10.13
N PRO A 41 14.01 -10.03 -9.56
CA PRO A 41 15.36 -10.31 -9.12
C PRO A 41 15.34 -11.42 -8.07
N SER A 42 16.19 -12.44 -8.22
CA SER A 42 16.34 -13.52 -7.25
C SER A 42 16.79 -12.95 -5.90
N GLN A 43 15.99 -13.14 -4.85
CA GLN A 43 16.41 -12.79 -3.50
C GLN A 43 17.63 -13.63 -3.09
N PRO A 44 18.65 -13.06 -2.42
CA PRO A 44 19.65 -13.86 -1.75
C PRO A 44 18.98 -14.64 -0.61
N GLN A 45 19.24 -15.94 -0.51
CA GLN A 45 18.70 -16.82 0.53
C GLN A 45 19.12 -16.30 1.92
N CYS A 46 18.21 -15.63 2.63
CA CYS A 46 18.40 -15.33 4.05
C CYS A 46 18.24 -16.63 4.84
N ALA A 47 19.34 -17.16 5.37
CA ALA A 47 19.36 -18.34 6.22
C ALA A 47 18.38 -18.17 7.41
N HIS A 48 17.41 -19.07 7.52
CA HIS A 48 16.50 -19.18 8.66
C HIS A 48 17.28 -19.63 9.90
N GLY A 49 17.70 -18.67 10.71
CA GLY A 49 18.14 -18.86 12.09
C GLY A 49 17.25 -18.07 13.05
N PRO A 50 17.17 -18.44 14.35
CA PRO A 50 16.42 -17.67 15.32
C PRO A 50 16.95 -16.23 15.36
N ARG A 51 16.03 -15.25 15.25
CA ARG A 51 16.33 -13.81 15.20
C ARG A 51 17.29 -13.41 16.34
N ALA A 52 18.56 -13.19 16.00
CA ALA A 52 19.49 -12.49 16.86
C ALA A 52 19.17 -10.98 16.76
N VAL A 53 18.81 -10.38 17.89
CA VAL A 53 18.70 -8.92 18.03
C VAL A 53 20.09 -8.34 17.80
N LEU A 54 20.30 -7.65 16.67
CA LEU A 54 21.53 -6.89 16.42
C LEU A 54 21.64 -5.77 17.46
N PRO A 55 22.80 -5.59 18.13
CA PRO A 55 23.00 -4.43 18.98
C PRO A 55 23.04 -3.16 18.13
N ARG A 56 22.33 -2.13 18.59
CA ARG A 56 22.25 -0.80 17.96
C ARG A 56 23.63 -0.29 17.58
N ALA A 57 23.83 0.05 16.30
CA ALA A 57 24.91 0.93 15.89
C ALA A 57 24.69 2.31 16.52
N ALA A 58 25.69 2.79 17.25
CA ALA A 58 25.66 4.11 17.86
C ALA A 58 25.67 5.19 16.77
N VAL A 59 24.62 5.99 16.71
CA VAL A 59 24.57 7.23 15.90
C VAL A 59 25.28 8.32 16.72
N PRO A 60 26.30 9.02 16.19
CA PRO A 60 26.92 10.15 16.89
C PRO A 60 25.88 11.26 17.09
N GLN A 61 25.67 11.68 18.35
CA GLN A 61 24.86 12.85 18.66
C GLN A 61 25.68 14.11 18.45
N GLU A 62 25.46 14.81 17.33
CA GLU A 62 25.85 16.22 17.22
C GLU A 62 24.77 17.09 17.87
N HIS A 63 25.08 17.61 19.06
CA HIS A 63 24.25 18.59 19.74
C HIS A 63 24.46 19.99 19.13
N THR A 64 23.47 20.47 18.37
CA THR A 64 23.33 21.91 18.11
C THR A 64 22.39 22.51 19.16
N PRO A 65 22.83 23.48 20.00
CA PRO A 65 21.97 24.05 21.02
C PRO A 65 20.93 24.99 20.40
N LEU A 66 19.64 24.67 20.60
CA LEU A 66 18.51 25.54 20.29
C LEU A 66 18.52 26.76 21.23
N ARG A 67 18.44 27.97 20.65
CA ARG A 67 18.28 29.24 21.37
C ARG A 67 17.04 29.20 22.29
N SER A 68 17.25 29.51 23.57
CA SER A 68 16.21 29.64 24.58
C SER A 68 15.31 30.85 24.32
N LEU A 69 14.01 30.62 24.11
CA LEU A 69 12.98 31.66 24.20
C LEU A 69 12.68 31.93 25.68
N SER A 70 12.90 33.17 26.11
CA SER A 70 12.63 33.69 27.46
C SER A 70 11.14 33.63 27.79
N LYS A 71 10.77 32.92 28.86
CA LYS A 71 9.43 32.93 29.46
C LYS A 71 9.27 34.15 30.38
N ALA A 72 8.16 34.86 30.21
CA ALA A 72 7.65 35.88 31.15
C ALA A 72 7.23 35.23 32.48
N PRO A 73 7.22 35.99 33.60
CA PRO A 73 7.08 35.42 34.94
C PRO A 73 5.62 35.24 35.32
N ASP A 74 5.25 34.03 35.76
CA ASP A 74 4.01 33.81 36.49
C ASP A 74 4.30 33.73 37.99
N ARG A 75 3.53 34.50 38.74
CA ARG A 75 3.63 34.69 40.19
C ARG A 75 2.73 33.65 40.84
N ASP A 76 3.31 32.67 41.52
CA ASP A 76 2.93 32.30 42.89
C ASP A 76 3.82 31.16 43.41
N ARG A 77 4.53 31.45 44.50
CA ARG A 77 5.28 30.48 45.30
C ARG A 77 4.82 30.63 46.75
N ARG A 78 4.51 29.51 47.40
CA ARG A 78 5.05 29.20 48.75
C ARG A 78 5.30 27.66 48.92
N PRO A 79 6.28 27.25 49.76
CA PRO A 79 7.04 26.00 49.56
C PRO A 79 7.18 25.07 50.80
N CYS A 80 7.93 23.95 50.59
CA CYS A 80 8.65 23.07 51.55
C CYS A 80 7.82 21.93 52.23
N VAL A 81 8.31 20.71 52.55
CA VAL A 81 9.62 20.16 53.01
C VAL A 81 9.71 18.61 52.71
N PRO A 82 10.91 17.99 52.56
CA PRO A 82 11.13 16.53 52.43
C PRO A 82 11.73 15.83 53.68
N CYS A 83 11.67 14.49 53.77
CA CYS A 83 12.39 13.70 54.80
C CYS A 83 13.06 12.40 54.27
N ARG A 84 14.29 12.16 54.75
CA ARG A 84 15.26 11.08 54.49
C ARG A 84 15.16 9.90 55.48
N ARG A 85 15.84 8.77 55.17
CA ARG A 85 16.89 8.02 55.96
C ARG A 85 17.00 6.58 55.41
N ASP A 86 18.14 5.93 55.11
CA ASP A 86 19.49 5.70 55.70
C ASP A 86 19.65 4.28 56.31
N GLY A 87 20.79 3.61 56.03
CA GLY A 87 21.40 2.50 56.82
C GLY A 87 21.81 1.24 56.01
N GLN A 88 23.09 1.03 55.63
CA GLN A 88 24.17 0.28 56.33
C GLN A 88 23.91 -1.24 56.49
N ARG A 89 24.79 -2.23 56.20
CA ARG A 89 26.22 -2.44 56.57
C ARG A 89 26.81 -3.76 55.99
N THR A 90 28.11 -3.74 55.59
CA THR A 90 29.25 -4.70 55.82
C THR A 90 29.08 -6.23 55.94
N ALA A 91 30.02 -7.16 55.69
CA ALA A 91 31.34 -7.33 55.03
C ALA A 91 31.89 -8.75 55.41
N ARG A 92 32.97 -9.21 54.73
CA ARG A 92 33.92 -10.34 55.03
C ARG A 92 33.51 -11.73 54.50
N GLY A 93 34.38 -12.58 53.96
CA GLY A 93 35.84 -12.61 53.77
C GLY A 93 36.30 -14.05 53.51
N GLY A 94 37.46 -14.27 52.87
CA GLY A 94 38.17 -15.57 52.89
C GLY A 94 38.70 -16.10 51.55
N ARG A 95 40.02 -16.02 51.36
CA ARG A 95 40.84 -16.91 50.50
C ARG A 95 41.57 -17.92 51.41
N PRO A 96 42.12 -19.07 50.93
CA PRO A 96 43.50 -19.07 50.40
C PRO A 96 43.80 -20.07 49.25
N ARG A 97 45.07 -20.01 48.81
CA ARG A 97 45.76 -20.56 47.63
C ARG A 97 46.18 -22.04 47.73
N THR A 98 46.47 -22.65 46.57
CA THR A 98 47.65 -23.47 46.16
C THR A 98 47.34 -24.08 44.77
N ALA A 99 48.22 -24.50 43.85
CA ALA A 99 49.60 -24.25 43.41
C ALA A 99 49.81 -25.17 42.16
N GLN A 100 50.68 -24.77 41.20
CA GLN A 100 51.26 -25.60 40.10
C GLN A 100 50.24 -26.08 39.02
N GLY A 101 50.51 -26.25 37.73
CA GLY A 101 51.69 -26.27 36.88
C GLY A 101 51.33 -27.13 35.66
N GLY A 102 51.71 -26.73 34.44
CA GLY A 102 51.80 -27.63 33.28
C GLY A 102 50.70 -27.56 32.21
N GLY A 103 51.14 -27.40 30.95
CA GLY A 103 50.52 -28.02 29.77
C GLY A 103 49.33 -27.32 29.12
N ARG A 104 49.54 -26.73 27.94
CA ARG A 104 48.46 -26.47 26.97
C ARG A 104 47.86 -27.82 26.53
N PRO A 105 46.52 -28.00 26.49
CA PRO A 105 45.91 -29.02 25.67
C PRO A 105 45.59 -28.45 24.29
N GLU A 106 46.17 -29.05 23.25
CA GLU A 106 45.65 -29.00 21.89
C GLU A 106 44.21 -29.55 21.88
N ALA A 107 43.30 -28.83 21.24
CA ALA A 107 41.92 -29.27 21.06
C ALA A 107 41.88 -30.45 20.07
N PRO A 108 41.05 -31.49 20.30
CA PRO A 108 40.91 -32.59 19.35
C PRO A 108 40.22 -32.12 18.07
N ALA A 109 40.75 -32.55 16.93
CA ALA A 109 40.17 -32.30 15.61
C ALA A 109 38.76 -32.89 15.51
N ALA A 110 37.83 -32.10 14.97
CA ALA A 110 36.44 -32.52 14.73
C ALA A 110 36.36 -33.63 13.68
N PRO A 111 35.45 -34.62 13.82
CA PRO A 111 35.24 -35.64 12.81
C PRO A 111 34.60 -35.02 11.55
N GLY A 112 35.14 -35.35 10.38
CA GLY A 112 34.58 -34.94 9.08
C GLY A 112 33.19 -35.53 8.82
N PRO A 113 32.44 -34.95 7.86
CA PRO A 113 31.04 -35.33 7.65
C PRO A 113 30.95 -36.77 7.12
N PRO A 114 29.89 -37.53 7.49
CA PRO A 114 29.71 -38.88 6.99
C PRO A 114 29.42 -38.87 5.49
N ARG A 115 30.04 -39.81 4.77
CA ARG A 115 29.79 -40.05 3.34
C ARG A 115 28.36 -40.54 3.17
N GLY A 116 27.62 -39.89 2.27
CA GLY A 116 26.20 -40.11 2.07
C GLY A 116 25.87 -41.53 1.58
N SER A 117 24.86 -42.13 2.20
CA SER A 117 24.10 -43.23 1.62
C SER A 117 23.12 -42.67 0.59
N PRO A 118 22.83 -43.38 -0.52
CA PRO A 118 21.86 -42.91 -1.51
C PRO A 118 20.47 -42.89 -0.86
N VAL A 119 19.93 -41.69 -0.68
CA VAL A 119 18.54 -41.52 -0.26
C VAL A 119 17.68 -41.91 -1.45
N HIS A 120 16.91 -42.99 -1.31
CA HIS A 120 15.82 -43.26 -2.24
C HIS A 120 14.86 -42.08 -2.19
N VAL A 121 14.86 -41.28 -3.24
CA VAL A 121 13.83 -40.27 -3.50
C VAL A 121 12.55 -41.07 -3.78
N THR A 122 11.75 -41.28 -2.75
CA THR A 122 10.37 -41.75 -2.95
C THR A 122 9.63 -40.62 -3.64
N ASP A 123 9.13 -40.98 -4.83
CA ASP A 123 8.26 -40.23 -5.72
C ASP A 123 7.40 -39.20 -4.96
N VAL A 124 7.64 -37.91 -5.24
CA VAL A 124 6.75 -36.83 -4.82
C VAL A 124 5.46 -37.07 -5.57
N SER A 125 4.44 -37.51 -4.85
CA SER A 125 3.10 -37.76 -5.34
C SER A 125 2.69 -36.71 -6.37
N THR A 126 2.60 -37.13 -7.64
CA THR A 126 2.15 -36.32 -8.78
C THR A 126 0.63 -36.16 -8.76
N GLU A 127 0.07 -35.75 -7.62
CA GLU A 127 -1.31 -35.27 -7.62
C GLU A 127 -1.31 -33.82 -8.13
N PRO A 128 -2.05 -33.51 -9.20
CA PRO A 128 -2.18 -32.13 -9.65
C PRO A 128 -2.76 -31.32 -8.49
N PRO A 129 -2.21 -30.12 -8.18
CA PRO A 129 -2.74 -29.31 -7.09
C PRO A 129 -4.22 -29.08 -7.34
N VAL A 130 -5.03 -29.47 -6.35
CA VAL A 130 -6.47 -29.20 -6.34
C VAL A 130 -6.63 -27.71 -6.63
N ARG A 131 -7.28 -27.36 -7.74
CA ARG A 131 -7.49 -25.97 -8.14
C ARG A 131 -8.48 -25.34 -7.17
N HIS A 132 -7.99 -24.89 -6.03
CA HIS A 132 -8.71 -23.97 -5.18
C HIS A 132 -8.92 -22.68 -5.99
N GLY A 133 -10.15 -22.17 -6.00
CA GLY A 133 -10.45 -20.89 -6.64
C GLY A 133 -9.64 -19.77 -6.00
N LEU A 134 -9.36 -18.72 -6.76
CA LEU A 134 -8.46 -17.64 -6.36
C LEU A 134 -9.01 -16.88 -5.14
N ARG A 135 -8.25 -16.83 -4.04
CA ARG A 135 -8.61 -16.10 -2.82
C ARG A 135 -7.90 -14.74 -2.80
N ILE A 136 -8.68 -13.68 -3.03
CA ILE A 136 -8.18 -12.32 -3.19
C ILE A 136 -8.60 -11.48 -1.99
N ILE A 137 -7.65 -10.84 -1.32
CA ILE A 137 -7.91 -9.83 -0.29
C ILE A 137 -7.74 -8.45 -0.92
N VAL A 138 -8.76 -7.59 -0.82
CA VAL A 138 -8.70 -6.21 -1.29
C VAL A 138 -8.69 -5.27 -0.09
N CYS A 139 -7.60 -4.53 0.09
CA CYS A 139 -7.54 -3.49 1.10
C CYS A 139 -8.20 -2.22 0.55
N ILE A 140 -9.20 -1.71 1.27
CA ILE A 140 -9.89 -0.47 0.92
C ILE A 140 -9.82 0.54 2.06
N LYS A 141 -9.88 1.83 1.73
CA LYS A 141 -9.99 2.93 2.67
C LYS A 141 -11.21 3.79 2.32
N GLN A 142 -11.94 4.22 3.35
CA GLN A 142 -12.92 5.28 3.20
C GLN A 142 -12.21 6.64 3.31
N VAL A 143 -12.47 7.52 2.35
CA VAL A 143 -11.87 8.86 2.26
C VAL A 143 -12.96 9.93 2.09
N PRO A 144 -12.73 11.18 2.52
CA PRO A 144 -13.63 12.28 2.20
C PRO A 144 -13.68 12.52 0.69
N LYS A 145 -14.85 12.83 0.14
CA LYS A 145 -14.98 13.22 -1.26
C LYS A 145 -14.29 14.55 -1.51
N ALA A 146 -13.14 14.49 -2.19
CA ALA A 146 -12.29 15.66 -2.39
C ALA A 146 -12.99 16.80 -3.14
N GLN A 147 -13.91 16.49 -4.06
CA GLN A 147 -14.67 17.46 -4.84
C GLN A 147 -15.72 18.22 -4.02
N GLU A 148 -16.09 17.69 -2.85
CA GLU A 148 -17.07 18.27 -1.94
C GLU A 148 -16.40 18.99 -0.75
N LEU A 149 -15.06 19.02 -0.70
CA LEU A 149 -14.30 19.84 0.25
C LEU A 149 -14.48 21.33 -0.10
N SER A 150 -15.21 22.04 0.74
CA SER A 150 -15.35 23.49 0.65
C SER A 150 -14.48 24.19 1.68
N VAL A 151 -13.91 25.33 1.30
CA VAL A 151 -13.23 26.23 2.24
C VAL A 151 -14.29 27.14 2.85
N ASP A 152 -14.30 27.26 4.17
CA ASP A 152 -15.13 28.24 4.84
C ASP A 152 -14.72 29.66 4.40
N PRO A 153 -15.64 30.45 3.83
CA PRO A 153 -15.29 31.75 3.28
C PRO A 153 -14.87 32.75 4.35
N VAL A 154 -15.26 32.54 5.62
CA VAL A 154 -14.97 33.40 6.77
C VAL A 154 -13.69 32.94 7.46
N THR A 155 -13.64 31.69 7.92
CA THR A 155 -12.48 31.20 8.70
C THR A 155 -11.30 30.79 7.81
N LYS A 156 -11.49 30.69 6.49
CA LYS A 156 -10.51 30.19 5.52
C LYS A 156 -9.99 28.77 5.86
N THR A 157 -10.72 28.04 6.70
CA THR A 157 -10.42 26.66 7.06
C THR A 157 -11.26 25.71 6.21
N LEU A 158 -10.77 24.49 5.98
CA LEU A 158 -11.56 23.44 5.32
C LEU A 158 -12.80 23.10 6.16
N LYS A 159 -13.98 23.12 5.53
CA LYS A 159 -15.20 22.57 6.11
C LYS A 159 -15.10 21.06 6.07
N ARG A 160 -14.92 20.46 7.26
CA ARG A 160 -14.82 19.00 7.45
C ARG A 160 -16.13 18.37 7.91
N VAL A 161 -17.08 19.18 8.40
CA VAL A 161 -18.39 18.72 8.85
C VAL A 161 -19.30 18.55 7.63
N GLY A 162 -19.90 17.37 7.49
CA GLY A 162 -20.87 17.09 6.44
C GLY A 162 -20.29 16.76 5.06
N VAL A 163 -18.97 16.58 4.92
CA VAL A 163 -18.36 16.08 3.68
C VAL A 163 -18.66 14.58 3.58
N PRO A 164 -19.41 14.13 2.57
CA PRO A 164 -19.68 12.71 2.39
C PRO A 164 -18.37 11.97 2.16
N SER A 165 -18.31 10.74 2.66
CA SER A 165 -17.17 9.87 2.45
C SER A 165 -17.49 8.84 1.37
N GLU A 166 -16.45 8.29 0.74
CA GLU A 166 -16.57 7.24 -0.27
C GLU A 166 -15.44 6.22 -0.14
N ILE A 167 -15.62 5.05 -0.76
CA ILE A 167 -14.50 4.15 -1.00
C ILE A 167 -13.50 4.91 -1.88
N ASN A 168 -12.25 4.98 -1.46
CA ASN A 168 -11.17 5.62 -2.22
C ASN A 168 -11.20 5.19 -3.69
N PRO A 169 -11.21 6.12 -4.67
CA PRO A 169 -11.43 5.78 -6.06
C PRO A 169 -10.45 4.73 -6.64
N PRO A 170 -9.12 4.79 -6.38
CA PRO A 170 -8.20 3.71 -6.75
C PRO A 170 -8.55 2.34 -6.14
N ASP A 171 -9.07 2.31 -4.91
CA ASP A 171 -9.49 1.07 -4.25
C ASP A 171 -10.75 0.48 -4.91
N GLN A 172 -11.63 1.32 -5.47
CA GLN A 172 -12.75 0.85 -6.30
C GLN A 172 -12.25 0.15 -7.58
N ASN A 173 -11.16 0.64 -8.17
CA ASN A 173 -10.52 -0.02 -9.30
C ASN A 173 -9.89 -1.36 -8.89
N ALA A 174 -9.30 -1.43 -7.69
CA ALA A 174 -8.78 -2.68 -7.13
C ALA A 174 -9.88 -3.73 -6.89
N LEU A 175 -11.03 -3.31 -6.33
CA LEU A 175 -12.21 -4.17 -6.16
C LEU A 175 -12.71 -4.72 -7.50
N GLU A 176 -12.86 -3.87 -8.51
CA GLU A 176 -13.29 -4.32 -9.83
C GLU A 176 -12.31 -5.30 -10.46
N MET A 177 -11.01 -5.07 -10.30
CA MET A 177 -9.98 -6.00 -10.78
C MET A 177 -10.08 -7.36 -10.07
N ALA A 178 -10.30 -7.37 -8.75
CA ALA A 178 -10.55 -8.60 -8.00
C ALA A 178 -11.79 -9.35 -8.50
N PHE A 179 -12.89 -8.64 -8.76
CA PHE A 179 -14.12 -9.26 -9.27
C PHE A 179 -13.91 -9.89 -10.64
N GLN A 180 -13.20 -9.21 -11.55
CA GLN A 180 -12.87 -9.75 -12.87
C GLN A 180 -11.97 -10.99 -12.80
N LEU A 181 -10.99 -10.98 -11.89
CA LEU A 181 -10.12 -12.14 -11.65
C LEU A 181 -10.93 -13.32 -11.10
N ARG A 182 -11.79 -13.10 -10.09
CA ARG A 182 -12.67 -14.13 -9.55
C ARG A 182 -13.64 -14.66 -10.60
N GLU A 183 -14.22 -13.82 -11.46
CA GLU A 183 -15.10 -14.26 -12.54
C GLU A 183 -14.39 -15.20 -13.53
N LYS A 184 -13.10 -14.99 -13.78
CA LYS A 184 -12.30 -15.80 -14.69
C LYS A 184 -11.74 -17.08 -14.05
N HIS A 185 -11.39 -17.02 -12.77
CA HIS A 185 -10.63 -18.08 -12.09
C HIS A 185 -11.40 -18.78 -10.95
N GLY A 186 -12.62 -18.33 -10.65
CA GLY A 186 -13.37 -18.75 -9.47
C GLY A 186 -12.76 -18.21 -8.16
N GLY A 187 -13.29 -18.69 -7.02
CA GLY A 187 -12.79 -18.33 -5.69
C GLY A 187 -13.61 -17.25 -5.01
N GLU A 188 -12.97 -16.46 -4.15
CA GLU A 188 -13.63 -15.44 -3.32
C GLU A 188 -12.84 -14.13 -3.23
N VAL A 189 -13.56 -13.04 -3.03
CA VAL A 189 -13.04 -11.70 -2.81
C VAL A 189 -13.40 -11.26 -1.40
N LEU A 190 -12.38 -11.08 -0.57
CA LEU A 190 -12.48 -10.59 0.79
C LEU A 190 -12.04 -9.13 0.84
N VAL A 191 -12.75 -8.31 1.60
CA VAL A 191 -12.43 -6.88 1.73
C VAL A 191 -11.92 -6.60 3.12
N LEU A 192 -10.82 -5.86 3.23
CA LEU A 192 -10.22 -5.48 4.49
C LEU A 192 -10.12 -3.96 4.58
N SER A 193 -10.46 -3.39 5.73
CA SER A 193 -10.22 -1.98 6.01
C SER A 193 -9.80 -1.77 7.45
N MET A 194 -9.13 -0.64 7.70
CA MET A 194 -8.76 -0.18 9.04
C MET A 194 -9.34 1.24 9.23
N GLY A 195 -10.10 1.44 10.29
CA GLY A 195 -10.74 2.74 10.53
C GLY A 195 -11.83 2.70 11.59
N PRO A 196 -12.51 3.83 11.84
CA PRO A 196 -13.67 3.87 12.73
C PRO A 196 -14.84 3.05 12.18
N THR A 197 -15.82 2.75 13.03
CA THR A 197 -17.03 1.99 12.66
C THR A 197 -17.86 2.63 11.54
N ALA A 198 -17.69 3.93 11.26
CA ALA A 198 -18.27 4.58 10.08
C ALA A 198 -17.86 3.91 8.75
N PHE A 199 -16.72 3.19 8.73
CA PHE A 199 -16.23 2.47 7.55
C PHE A 199 -17.10 1.26 7.18
N ASP A 200 -17.99 0.81 8.07
CA ASP A 200 -18.96 -0.24 7.77
C ASP A 200 -19.78 0.09 6.50
N GLU A 201 -20.15 1.35 6.28
CA GLU A 201 -20.86 1.77 5.06
C GLU A 201 -20.07 1.43 3.78
N SER A 202 -18.75 1.63 3.81
CA SER A 202 -17.86 1.35 2.68
C SER A 202 -17.68 -0.16 2.46
N LEU A 203 -17.59 -0.93 3.54
CA LEU A 203 -17.48 -2.40 3.49
C LEU A 203 -18.78 -3.04 2.99
N GLU A 204 -19.91 -2.60 3.51
CA GLU A 204 -21.24 -3.02 3.05
C GLU A 204 -21.44 -2.67 1.58
N ARG A 205 -21.01 -1.49 1.14
CA ARG A 205 -21.03 -1.11 -0.27
C ARG A 205 -20.20 -2.07 -1.12
N ALA A 206 -19.00 -2.46 -0.68
CA ALA A 206 -18.16 -3.42 -1.39
C ALA A 206 -18.80 -4.83 -1.46
N ILE A 207 -19.45 -5.29 -0.39
CA ILE A 207 -20.26 -6.52 -0.38
C ILE A 207 -21.41 -6.41 -1.40
N ALA A 208 -22.09 -5.26 -1.43
CA ALA A 208 -23.18 -5.02 -2.36
C ALA A 208 -22.73 -4.93 -3.83
N MET A 209 -21.47 -4.57 -4.08
CA MET A 209 -20.82 -4.62 -5.40
C MET A 209 -20.45 -6.04 -5.82
N GLY A 210 -20.23 -6.95 -4.86
CA GLY A 210 -19.97 -8.35 -5.14
C GLY A 210 -18.90 -9.00 -4.27
N ALA A 211 -18.38 -8.35 -3.23
CA ALA A 211 -17.47 -9.01 -2.29
C ALA A 211 -18.18 -10.11 -1.49
N ASP A 212 -17.41 -11.12 -1.08
CA ASP A 212 -17.90 -12.29 -0.37
C ASP A 212 -18.04 -12.01 1.13
N ARG A 213 -17.01 -11.43 1.74
CA ARG A 213 -16.99 -10.99 3.15
C ARG A 213 -16.13 -9.74 3.32
N ALA A 214 -16.28 -9.09 4.45
CA ALA A 214 -15.53 -7.91 4.83
C ALA A 214 -14.98 -8.02 6.26
N TYR A 215 -13.86 -7.36 6.50
CA TYR A 215 -13.17 -7.28 7.77
C TYR A 215 -12.86 -5.81 8.06
N LEU A 216 -13.20 -5.36 9.26
CA LEU A 216 -12.87 -4.03 9.76
C LEU A 216 -11.97 -4.16 10.98
N VAL A 217 -10.76 -3.62 10.88
CA VAL A 217 -9.90 -3.41 12.05
C VAL A 217 -10.24 -2.05 12.64
N THR A 218 -10.85 -2.03 13.82
CA THR A 218 -11.36 -0.82 14.47
C THR A 218 -10.95 -0.79 15.94
N ASP A 219 -10.08 0.17 16.27
CA ASP A 219 -9.62 0.40 17.64
C ASP A 219 -9.09 1.85 17.76
N ARG A 220 -9.34 2.49 18.90
CA ARG A 220 -8.83 3.84 19.18
C ARG A 220 -7.30 3.86 19.25
N ALA A 221 -6.67 2.76 19.66
CA ALA A 221 -5.21 2.64 19.72
C ALA A 221 -4.54 2.80 18.34
N LEU A 222 -5.27 2.57 17.25
CA LEU A 222 -4.78 2.70 15.87
C LEU A 222 -4.85 4.15 15.35
N GLY A 223 -5.52 5.04 16.08
CA GLY A 223 -5.67 6.45 15.72
C GLY A 223 -4.32 7.16 15.59
N GLY A 224 -4.20 8.00 14.55
CA GLY A 224 -2.98 8.78 14.31
C GLY A 224 -1.80 7.96 13.76
N SER A 225 -2.03 6.72 13.34
CA SER A 225 -1.05 5.91 12.61
C SER A 225 -0.57 6.63 11.35
N ASP A 226 0.74 6.63 11.11
CA ASP A 226 1.30 6.88 9.79
C ASP A 226 1.24 5.61 8.93
N THR A 227 1.94 5.59 7.80
CA THR A 227 1.89 4.48 6.84
C THR A 227 2.48 3.17 7.37
N VAL A 228 3.46 3.20 8.27
CA VAL A 228 4.14 2.01 8.80
C VAL A 228 3.25 1.19 9.76
N PRO A 229 2.73 1.73 10.89
CA PRO A 229 1.83 1.01 11.77
C PRO A 229 0.50 0.66 11.08
N THR A 230 0.06 1.47 10.09
CA THR A 230 -1.10 1.12 9.26
C THR A 230 -0.84 -0.15 8.45
N ALA A 231 0.29 -0.21 7.73
CA ALA A 231 0.65 -1.38 6.94
C ALA A 231 0.88 -2.63 7.81
N LEU A 232 1.53 -2.48 8.98
CA LEU A 232 1.69 -3.54 9.96
C LEU A 232 0.33 -4.10 10.39
N THR A 233 -0.59 -3.23 10.81
CA THR A 233 -1.92 -3.62 11.28
C THR A 233 -2.70 -4.39 10.21
N LEU A 234 -2.69 -3.89 8.97
CA LEU A 234 -3.34 -4.56 7.85
C LEU A 234 -2.68 -5.91 7.53
N SER A 235 -1.36 -6.01 7.66
CA SER A 235 -0.60 -7.25 7.45
C SER A 235 -0.95 -8.32 8.48
N GLU A 236 -1.07 -7.97 9.76
CA GLU A 236 -1.52 -8.90 10.80
C GLU A 236 -2.97 -9.35 10.59
N ALA A 237 -3.84 -8.45 10.14
CA ALA A 237 -5.19 -8.82 9.76
C ALA A 237 -5.23 -9.77 8.56
N ILE A 238 -4.41 -9.52 7.52
CA ILE A 238 -4.24 -10.42 6.37
C ILE A 238 -3.74 -11.79 6.82
N HIS A 239 -2.75 -11.82 7.73
CA HIS A 239 -2.23 -13.07 8.30
C HIS A 239 -3.33 -13.85 9.03
N LYS A 240 -4.15 -13.16 9.84
CA LYS A 240 -5.28 -13.77 10.55
C LYS A 240 -6.40 -14.26 9.63
N ILE A 241 -6.66 -13.58 8.50
CA ILE A 241 -7.59 -14.07 7.46
C ILE A 241 -7.09 -15.41 6.86
N GLY A 242 -5.78 -15.62 6.85
CA GLY A 242 -5.11 -16.82 6.34
C GLY A 242 -5.20 -16.97 4.82
N ALA A 243 -4.61 -18.04 4.28
CA ALA A 243 -4.76 -18.55 2.90
C ALA A 243 -5.17 -17.53 1.82
N TYR A 244 -4.24 -16.82 1.20
CA TYR A 244 -4.55 -15.87 0.12
C TYR A 244 -3.58 -16.06 -1.04
N ASP A 245 -4.05 -15.77 -2.25
CA ASP A 245 -3.23 -15.81 -3.46
C ASP A 245 -2.79 -14.41 -3.88
N LEU A 246 -3.68 -13.42 -3.71
CA LEU A 246 -3.43 -12.04 -4.09
C LEU A 246 -3.93 -11.06 -3.05
N ILE A 247 -3.15 -10.02 -2.81
CA ILE A 247 -3.55 -8.85 -2.04
C ILE A 247 -3.58 -7.67 -3.01
N LEU A 248 -4.75 -7.04 -3.18
CA LEU A 248 -4.90 -5.87 -4.03
C LEU A 248 -5.15 -4.62 -3.18
N CYS A 249 -4.47 -3.53 -3.53
CA CYS A 249 -4.68 -2.20 -2.97
C CYS A 249 -4.90 -1.20 -4.11
N GLY A 250 -5.52 -0.05 -3.86
CA GLY A 250 -5.34 1.09 -4.75
C GLY A 250 -3.89 1.59 -4.72
N GLU A 251 -3.47 2.31 -5.77
CA GLU A 251 -2.11 2.88 -5.85
C GLU A 251 -1.80 3.88 -4.74
N GLU A 252 -2.78 4.72 -4.38
CA GLU A 252 -2.70 5.67 -3.28
C GLU A 252 -4.11 6.07 -2.81
N THR A 253 -4.19 6.85 -1.74
CA THR A 253 -5.45 7.38 -1.22
C THR A 253 -5.56 8.88 -1.45
N THR A 254 -6.73 9.36 -1.85
CA THR A 254 -6.91 10.77 -2.25
C THR A 254 -6.78 11.79 -1.12
N ASP A 255 -6.78 11.34 0.14
CA ASP A 255 -6.65 12.18 1.31
C ASP A 255 -5.19 12.40 1.74
N SER A 256 -4.31 11.41 1.54
CA SER A 256 -2.93 11.42 2.02
C SER A 256 -1.88 11.30 0.89
N SER A 257 -2.24 10.71 -0.26
CA SER A 257 -1.41 10.53 -1.46
C SER A 257 0.02 10.03 -1.21
N THR A 258 0.21 9.11 -0.27
CA THR A 258 1.56 8.59 0.04
C THR A 258 1.96 7.41 -0.85
N GLY A 259 1.00 6.60 -1.31
CA GLY A 259 1.28 5.36 -2.04
C GLY A 259 2.06 4.29 -1.26
N HIS A 260 2.24 4.46 0.06
CA HIS A 260 3.14 3.61 0.85
C HIS A 260 2.49 2.34 1.42
N VAL A 261 1.17 2.32 1.66
CA VAL A 261 0.54 1.27 2.48
C VAL A 261 0.55 -0.09 1.77
N GLY A 262 0.22 -0.15 0.48
CA GLY A 262 0.30 -1.40 -0.31
C GLY A 262 1.72 -2.00 -0.32
N PRO A 263 2.75 -1.22 -0.70
CA PRO A 263 4.15 -1.66 -0.59
C PRO A 263 4.59 -2.00 0.83
N GLY A 264 4.09 -1.28 1.84
CA GLY A 264 4.34 -1.57 3.24
C GLY A 264 3.80 -2.94 3.66
N ILE A 265 2.58 -3.29 3.22
CA ILE A 265 2.00 -4.61 3.46
C ILE A 265 2.87 -5.70 2.84
N ALA A 266 3.33 -5.50 1.60
CA ALA A 266 4.24 -6.43 0.94
C ALA A 266 5.55 -6.62 1.74
N GLY A 267 6.12 -5.53 2.26
CA GLY A 267 7.33 -5.57 3.09
C GLY A 267 7.13 -6.28 4.42
N HIS A 268 5.99 -6.09 5.10
CA HIS A 268 5.70 -6.76 6.37
C HIS A 268 5.42 -8.26 6.20
N LEU A 269 4.79 -8.65 5.08
CA LEU A 269 4.49 -10.05 4.76
C LEU A 269 5.63 -10.77 4.02
N ASP A 270 6.70 -10.07 3.66
CA ASP A 270 7.81 -10.56 2.83
C ASP A 270 7.33 -11.16 1.49
N LEU A 271 6.45 -10.43 0.79
CA LEU A 271 5.84 -10.86 -0.46
C LEU A 271 6.36 -10.08 -1.68
N PRO A 272 6.43 -10.72 -2.86
CA PRO A 272 6.68 -10.00 -4.11
C PRO A 272 5.55 -8.99 -4.37
N GLN A 273 5.91 -7.87 -5.01
CA GLN A 273 4.94 -6.83 -5.33
C GLN A 273 5.07 -6.26 -6.75
N ILE A 274 3.93 -5.83 -7.31
CA ILE A 274 3.88 -5.07 -8.57
C ILE A 274 2.96 -3.85 -8.35
N THR A 275 3.55 -2.66 -8.36
CA THR A 275 2.82 -1.40 -8.14
C THR A 275 2.28 -0.80 -9.45
N TYR A 276 1.28 0.08 -9.38
CA TYR A 276 0.73 0.82 -10.53
C TYR A 276 0.21 -0.08 -11.66
N CYS A 277 -0.42 -1.19 -11.30
CA CYS A 277 -0.96 -2.15 -12.25
C CYS A 277 -2.19 -1.58 -12.97
N SER A 278 -2.12 -1.48 -14.29
CA SER A 278 -3.26 -1.17 -15.17
C SER A 278 -4.01 -2.43 -15.62
N ARG A 279 -3.36 -3.59 -15.58
CA ARG A 279 -3.95 -4.92 -15.87
C ARG A 279 -3.27 -5.99 -15.02
N VAL A 280 -4.05 -6.98 -14.58
CA VAL A 280 -3.55 -8.16 -13.87
C VAL A 280 -4.10 -9.42 -14.52
N GLU A 281 -3.24 -10.41 -14.70
CA GLU A 281 -3.55 -11.73 -15.23
C GLU A 281 -2.95 -12.81 -14.32
N VAL A 282 -3.65 -13.92 -14.15
CA VAL A 282 -3.17 -15.08 -13.39
C VAL A 282 -2.95 -16.26 -14.34
N HIS A 283 -1.75 -16.85 -14.26
CA HIS A 283 -1.29 -17.96 -15.09
C HIS A 283 -0.76 -19.08 -14.19
N GLY A 284 -1.64 -20.01 -13.81
CA GLY A 284 -1.28 -21.07 -12.86
C GLY A 284 -0.96 -20.49 -11.48
N THR A 285 0.27 -20.68 -11.03
CA THR A 285 0.79 -20.16 -9.74
C THR A 285 1.46 -18.79 -9.87
N MET A 286 1.46 -18.19 -11.07
CA MET A 286 2.10 -16.92 -11.35
C MET A 286 1.07 -15.82 -11.57
N VAL A 287 1.40 -14.61 -11.13
CA VAL A 287 0.66 -13.39 -11.45
C VAL A 287 1.50 -12.53 -12.39
N ARG A 288 0.83 -11.96 -13.41
CA ARG A 288 1.40 -11.02 -14.35
C ARG A 288 0.68 -9.68 -14.24
N GLY A 289 1.43 -8.62 -13.94
CA GLY A 289 0.95 -7.25 -13.89
C GLY A 289 1.49 -6.42 -15.06
N THR A 290 0.62 -5.69 -15.75
CA THR A 290 1.03 -4.59 -16.63
C THR A 290 1.10 -3.33 -15.77
N ARG A 291 2.30 -2.83 -15.52
CA ARG A 291 2.60 -1.65 -14.70
C ARG A 291 2.74 -0.41 -15.59
N MET A 292 2.03 0.66 -15.24
CA MET A 292 2.21 1.95 -15.91
C MET A 292 3.43 2.68 -15.36
N VAL A 293 4.23 3.23 -16.26
CA VAL A 293 5.36 4.13 -15.98
C VAL A 293 5.20 5.40 -16.82
N GLU A 294 5.99 6.43 -16.56
CA GLU A 294 5.84 7.74 -17.19
C GLU A 294 5.90 7.68 -18.72
N ASP A 295 6.78 6.83 -19.25
CA ASP A 295 7.06 6.71 -20.70
C ASP A 295 6.38 5.50 -21.36
N GLY A 296 5.51 4.77 -20.65
CA GLY A 296 4.80 3.62 -21.22
C GLY A 296 4.33 2.58 -20.21
N ASP A 297 4.35 1.32 -20.62
CA ASP A 297 3.92 0.19 -19.80
C ASP A 297 5.03 -0.88 -19.71
N GLU A 298 5.22 -1.45 -18.52
CA GLU A 298 6.07 -2.59 -18.27
C GLU A 298 5.22 -3.82 -17.95
N VAL A 299 5.70 -5.02 -18.31
CA VAL A 299 5.05 -6.28 -17.92
C VAL A 299 5.96 -7.06 -16.98
N TRP A 300 5.47 -7.26 -15.76
CA TRP A 300 6.14 -7.97 -14.68
C TRP A 300 5.40 -9.24 -14.36
N GLU A 301 6.13 -10.31 -14.02
CA GLU A 301 5.56 -11.60 -13.67
C GLU A 301 6.29 -12.19 -12.47
N GLY A 302 5.55 -12.77 -11.52
CA GLY A 302 6.10 -13.40 -10.32
C GLY A 302 5.17 -14.42 -9.66
N PRO A 303 5.69 -15.15 -8.66
CA PRO A 303 4.92 -16.17 -7.97
C PRO A 303 3.85 -15.56 -7.08
N MET A 304 2.74 -16.27 -6.92
CA MET A 304 1.77 -16.03 -5.85
C MET A 304 2.17 -16.81 -4.58
N PRO A 305 1.90 -16.30 -3.36
CA PRO A 305 1.15 -15.07 -3.08
C PRO A 305 1.91 -13.77 -3.40
N ALA A 306 1.17 -12.74 -3.83
CA ALA A 306 1.74 -11.45 -4.21
C ALA A 306 0.84 -10.25 -3.85
N VAL A 307 1.46 -9.08 -3.67
CA VAL A 307 0.76 -7.81 -3.45
C VAL A 307 0.79 -6.96 -4.71
N LEU A 308 -0.35 -6.44 -5.16
CA LEU A 308 -0.42 -5.56 -6.31
C LEU A 308 -1.15 -4.27 -5.94
N THR A 309 -0.63 -3.13 -6.40
CA THR A 309 -1.37 -1.87 -6.32
C THR A 309 -1.95 -1.52 -7.69
N VAL A 310 -3.21 -1.10 -7.71
CA VAL A 310 -4.00 -0.90 -8.93
C VAL A 310 -4.11 0.59 -9.23
N ASN A 311 -3.77 0.94 -10.47
CA ASN A 311 -3.76 2.32 -10.96
C ASN A 311 -5.18 2.87 -11.09
N PHE A 312 -5.38 4.13 -10.74
CA PHE A 312 -6.67 4.80 -10.88
C PHE A 312 -7.13 4.83 -12.34
N GLY A 313 -8.41 4.51 -12.56
CA GLY A 313 -9.04 4.61 -13.88
C GLY A 313 -8.63 3.53 -14.88
N CYS A 314 -7.91 2.48 -14.45
CA CYS A 314 -7.52 1.37 -15.33
C CYS A 314 -8.71 0.48 -15.75
N ASN A 315 -9.82 0.55 -15.02
CA ASN A 315 -11.07 -0.15 -15.30
C ASN A 315 -12.27 0.73 -14.89
N LYS A 316 -13.50 0.22 -15.11
CA LYS A 316 -14.73 0.90 -14.70
C LYS A 316 -15.40 0.12 -13.56
N PRO A 317 -15.31 0.59 -12.31
CA PRO A 317 -15.91 -0.12 -11.18
C PRO A 317 -17.40 -0.32 -11.32
N ARG A 318 -17.86 -1.56 -11.09
CA ARG A 318 -19.29 -1.90 -11.07
C ARG A 318 -20.02 -1.22 -9.90
N GLN A 319 -21.32 -1.03 -10.06
CA GLN A 319 -22.16 -0.46 -9.00
C GLN A 319 -22.79 -1.56 -8.14
N PRO A 320 -23.17 -1.24 -6.88
CA PRO A 320 -23.96 -2.15 -6.05
C PRO A 320 -25.23 -2.65 -6.75
N ASN A 321 -25.48 -3.95 -6.68
CA ASN A 321 -26.68 -4.56 -7.26
C ASN A 321 -27.70 -4.99 -6.19
N LEU A 322 -28.94 -5.31 -6.59
CA LEU A 322 -30.03 -5.65 -5.68
C LEU A 322 -29.70 -6.88 -4.82
N THR A 323 -29.18 -7.94 -5.43
CA THR A 323 -28.77 -9.17 -4.74
C THR A 323 -27.74 -8.88 -3.65
N GLY A 324 -26.75 -8.05 -3.94
CA GLY A 324 -25.73 -7.61 -3.00
C GLY A 324 -26.32 -6.79 -1.84
N LYS A 325 -27.24 -5.85 -2.12
CA LYS A 325 -27.93 -5.08 -1.07
C LYS A 325 -28.77 -5.98 -0.16
N ILE A 326 -29.40 -7.03 -0.69
CA ILE A 326 -30.13 -8.02 0.12
C ILE A 326 -29.17 -8.81 1.01
N ARG A 327 -27.99 -9.19 0.50
CA ARG A 327 -26.94 -9.87 1.30
C ARG A 327 -26.47 -8.99 2.46
N VAL A 328 -26.22 -7.70 2.21
CA VAL A 328 -25.90 -6.73 3.27
C VAL A 328 -27.00 -6.67 4.32
N LYS A 329 -28.26 -6.51 3.90
CA LYS A 329 -29.41 -6.45 4.82
C LYS A 329 -29.58 -7.72 5.66
N ARG A 330 -29.19 -8.89 5.15
CA ARG A 330 -29.20 -10.15 5.91
C ARG A 330 -28.14 -10.19 7.02
N GLY A 331 -27.09 -9.37 6.93
CA GLY A 331 -26.05 -9.25 7.94
C GLY A 331 -25.08 -10.43 7.99
N GLY A 332 -24.15 -10.39 8.95
CA GLY A 332 -23.19 -11.47 9.21
C GLY A 332 -22.02 -11.58 8.22
N LEU A 333 -21.80 -10.56 7.39
CA LEU A 333 -20.73 -10.55 6.37
C LEU A 333 -19.58 -9.60 6.69
N VAL A 334 -19.74 -8.73 7.69
CA VAL A 334 -18.69 -7.84 8.20
C VAL A 334 -18.22 -8.39 9.55
N THR A 335 -16.92 -8.62 9.68
CA THR A 335 -16.28 -9.02 10.94
C THR A 335 -15.43 -7.89 11.48
N HIS A 336 -15.60 -7.55 12.75
CA HIS A 336 -14.81 -6.54 13.44
C HIS A 336 -13.68 -7.18 14.24
N TRP A 337 -12.48 -6.60 14.16
CA TRP A 337 -11.34 -6.94 15.00
C TRP A 337 -10.77 -5.68 15.66
N SER A 338 -10.45 -5.79 16.95
CA SER A 338 -9.67 -4.82 17.71
C SER A 338 -8.17 -5.04 17.53
N ALA A 339 -7.35 -4.13 18.06
CA ALA A 339 -5.90 -4.34 18.06
C ALA A 339 -5.50 -5.57 18.90
N SER A 340 -6.23 -5.83 19.99
CA SER A 340 -6.02 -7.03 20.82
C SER A 340 -6.37 -8.33 20.10
N ASP A 341 -7.41 -8.34 19.26
CA ASP A 341 -7.79 -9.54 18.49
C ASP A 341 -6.70 -9.95 17.49
N LEU A 342 -5.87 -9.00 17.06
CA LEU A 342 -4.74 -9.20 16.15
C LEU A 342 -3.41 -9.43 16.90
N GLY A 343 -3.40 -9.38 18.24
CA GLY A 343 -2.16 -9.52 19.01
C GLY A 343 -1.16 -8.38 18.79
N LEU A 344 -1.64 -7.19 18.40
CA LEU A 344 -0.78 -6.05 18.09
C LEU A 344 -0.13 -5.47 19.35
N ASP A 345 1.17 -5.20 19.27
CA ASP A 345 1.90 -4.50 20.33
C ASP A 345 1.57 -2.99 20.31
N PRO A 346 1.02 -2.41 21.39
CA PRO A 346 0.74 -0.98 21.51
C PRO A 346 1.94 -0.05 21.26
N ALA A 347 3.18 -0.55 21.37
CA ALA A 347 4.38 0.22 21.06
C ALA A 347 4.61 0.41 19.55
N HIS A 348 4.02 -0.44 18.71
CA HIS A 348 4.24 -0.49 17.26
C HIS A 348 3.02 -0.07 16.44
N ILE A 349 1.95 0.40 17.09
CA ILE A 349 0.71 0.83 16.43
C ILE A 349 0.32 2.25 16.81
N GLY A 350 -0.60 2.84 16.04
CA GLY A 350 -1.09 4.19 16.32
C GLY A 350 -0.02 5.24 16.19
N LEU A 351 -0.33 6.43 16.71
CA LEU A 351 0.61 7.55 16.77
C LEU A 351 1.94 7.22 17.47
N ARG A 352 1.91 6.30 18.45
CA ARG A 352 3.11 5.92 19.22
C ARG A 352 4.08 5.08 18.39
N GLY A 353 3.55 4.19 17.55
CA GLY A 353 4.34 3.35 16.64
C GLY A 353 4.76 4.06 15.35
N SER A 354 4.19 5.23 15.06
CA SER A 354 4.48 6.01 13.85
C SER A 354 5.90 6.61 13.86
N PRO A 355 6.76 6.27 12.89
CA PRO A 355 8.05 6.94 12.72
C PRO A 355 7.94 8.41 12.30
N THR A 356 6.83 8.80 11.67
CA THR A 356 6.55 10.16 11.19
C THR A 356 5.36 10.77 11.91
N ILE A 357 5.42 12.09 12.12
CA ILE A 357 4.36 12.86 12.79
C ILE A 357 4.08 14.11 11.96
N VAL A 358 2.82 14.38 11.66
CA VAL A 358 2.39 15.59 10.98
C VAL A 358 2.46 16.77 11.96
N ALA A 359 3.52 17.57 11.88
CA ALA A 359 3.72 18.70 12.77
C ALA A 359 2.77 19.88 12.50
N LYS A 360 2.44 20.12 11.23
CA LYS A 360 1.58 21.23 10.79
C LYS A 360 0.92 20.92 9.45
N VAL A 361 -0.29 21.42 9.25
CA VAL A 361 -1.01 21.40 7.97
C VAL A 361 -1.38 22.84 7.59
N ASP A 362 -0.93 23.28 6.42
CA ASP A 362 -1.24 24.61 5.88
C ASP A 362 -2.15 24.50 4.67
N THR A 363 -3.15 25.38 4.58
CA THR A 363 -3.99 25.47 3.38
C THR A 363 -3.27 26.29 2.32
N VAL A 364 -2.87 25.66 1.22
CA VAL A 364 -2.27 26.38 0.08
C VAL A 364 -3.34 27.18 -0.66
N GLN A 365 -3.22 28.51 -0.62
CA GLN A 365 -4.02 29.37 -1.50
C GLN A 365 -3.28 29.52 -2.83
N LEU A 366 -3.83 28.92 -3.88
CA LEU A 366 -3.30 29.12 -5.23
C LEU A 366 -3.52 30.57 -5.66
N PRO A 367 -2.52 31.21 -6.30
CA PRO A 367 -2.68 32.58 -6.80
C PRO A 367 -3.80 32.63 -7.83
N GLN A 368 -4.50 33.76 -7.92
CA GLN A 368 -5.49 33.96 -8.96
C GLN A 368 -4.81 33.82 -10.33
N ARG A 369 -5.31 32.88 -11.13
CA ARG A 369 -4.88 32.75 -12.52
C ARG A 369 -5.33 34.01 -13.26
N LYS A 370 -4.42 34.65 -14.01
CA LYS A 370 -4.72 35.86 -14.79
C LYS A 370 -5.90 35.68 -15.78
N GLY A 371 -6.21 34.45 -16.17
CA GLY A 371 -7.42 34.12 -16.93
C GLY A 371 -7.55 34.88 -18.25
N ARG A 372 -6.44 35.16 -18.95
CA ARG A 372 -6.47 35.90 -20.22
C ARG A 372 -7.14 35.04 -21.30
N ILE A 373 -8.28 35.50 -21.80
CA ILE A 373 -9.04 34.88 -22.89
C ILE A 373 -8.98 35.81 -24.09
N PHE A 374 -8.51 35.30 -25.23
CA PHE A 374 -8.45 36.00 -26.51
C PHE A 374 -9.74 35.68 -27.29
N GLN A 375 -10.51 36.70 -27.66
CA GLN A 375 -11.84 36.59 -28.30
C GLN A 375 -11.86 37.13 -29.74
N GLU A 376 -10.69 37.40 -30.31
CA GLU A 376 -10.52 37.89 -31.68
C GLU A 376 -10.78 36.78 -32.72
N GLU A 377 -10.76 37.16 -34.00
CA GLU A 377 -10.80 36.19 -35.12
C GLU A 377 -9.72 35.10 -34.94
N PRO A 378 -10.00 33.82 -35.30
CA PRO A 378 -9.17 32.69 -34.91
C PRO A 378 -7.67 32.85 -35.20
N ALA A 379 -7.31 33.43 -36.35
CA ALA A 379 -5.91 33.67 -36.72
C ALA A 379 -5.21 34.69 -35.80
N VAL A 380 -5.93 35.73 -35.39
CA VAL A 380 -5.43 36.79 -34.50
C VAL A 380 -5.34 36.26 -33.07
N ALA A 381 -6.38 35.57 -32.59
CA ALA A 381 -6.41 34.98 -31.25
C ALA A 381 -5.28 33.95 -31.05
N VAL A 382 -5.00 33.11 -32.06
CA VAL A 382 -3.87 32.16 -32.00
C VAL A 382 -2.52 32.89 -31.94
N SER A 383 -2.36 33.96 -32.71
CA SER A 383 -1.11 34.74 -32.72
C SER A 383 -0.85 35.38 -31.34
N LEU A 384 -1.87 36.06 -30.78
CA LEU A 384 -1.80 36.66 -29.45
C LEU A 384 -1.56 35.62 -28.34
N LEU A 385 -2.17 34.44 -28.47
CA LEU A 385 -1.94 33.34 -27.55
C LEU A 385 -0.49 32.85 -27.62
N LEU A 386 0.05 32.60 -28.81
CA LEU A 386 1.43 32.13 -28.97
C LEU A 386 2.44 33.14 -28.44
N GLU A 387 2.22 34.43 -28.69
CA GLU A 387 3.05 35.50 -28.12
C GLU A 387 3.00 35.50 -26.59
N ALA A 388 1.81 35.37 -26.00
CA ALA A 388 1.65 35.29 -24.55
C ALA A 388 2.33 34.04 -23.97
N LEU A 389 2.15 32.87 -24.59
CA LEU A 389 2.76 31.61 -24.16
C LEU A 389 4.30 31.65 -24.25
N ARG A 390 4.86 32.30 -25.28
CA ARG A 390 6.30 32.52 -25.41
C ARG A 390 6.81 33.47 -24.32
N LYS A 391 6.12 34.61 -24.13
CA LYS A 391 6.46 35.59 -23.10
C LYS A 391 6.45 34.99 -21.70
N ASP A 392 5.51 34.07 -21.44
CA ASP A 392 5.37 33.39 -20.16
C ASP A 392 6.26 32.13 -20.04
N GLY A 393 7.07 31.80 -21.06
CA GLY A 393 8.01 30.67 -21.05
C GLY A 393 7.35 29.29 -21.08
N VAL A 394 6.08 29.21 -21.49
CA VAL A 394 5.29 27.97 -21.55
C VAL A 394 5.78 27.09 -22.70
N ILE A 395 6.09 27.70 -23.84
CA ILE A 395 6.65 27.05 -25.02
C ILE A 395 8.04 27.62 -25.34
N PRO A 396 9.01 26.77 -25.71
CA PRO A 396 10.30 27.25 -26.21
C PRO A 396 10.14 27.97 -27.56
N TRP A 397 11.15 28.79 -27.89
CA TRP A 397 11.24 29.73 -29.01
C TRP A 397 10.70 29.22 -30.35
#